data_AF-A0A9P6P8V6-F1
#
_entry.id   AF-A0A9P6P8V6-F1
#
_cell.length_a   1.000
_cell.length_b   1.000
_cell.length_c   1.000
_cell.angle_alpha   90.00
_cell.angle_beta   90.00
_cell.angle_gamma   90.00
#
_symmetry.space_group_name_H-M   'P 1'
#
loop_
_entity.id
_entity.type
_entity.pdbx_description
1 polymer ?
#
loop_
_entity_poly.entity_id
_entity_poly.type
_entity_poly.pdbx_seq_one_letter_code
_entity_poly.pdbx_strand_id
1 'polypeptide(L)'
;MAQSLSVYRQLLREVNRQYTKVADNGLYVKELKSIYRQNKDIKDPVRIAALNQDAENILVFLRSSRQHKELRARYSALVLEQKKKIELSAKRVGLQLPKQFDPAAPQPLTRNGATDEAAIADRVTSAFTK
;
A
#
# COMPACT_ATOMS: atom_id res chain seq x y z
N MET A 1 -3.25 -32.44 9.51
CA MET A 1 -4.54 -31.82 9.93
C MET A 1 -4.40 -30.36 10.40
N ALA A 2 -3.39 -29.97 11.20
CA ALA A 2 -3.25 -28.58 11.67
C ALA A 2 -2.90 -27.56 10.56
N GLN A 3 -2.10 -27.97 9.58
CA GLN A 3 -1.69 -27.13 8.45
C GLN A 3 -2.86 -26.72 7.56
N SER A 4 -3.75 -27.66 7.19
CA SER A 4 -4.91 -27.38 6.34
C SER A 4 -5.87 -26.36 6.94
N LEU A 5 -6.11 -26.41 8.26
CA LEU A 5 -6.93 -25.42 8.98
C LEU A 5 -6.26 -24.04 9.03
N SER A 6 -4.93 -23.98 9.17
CA SER A 6 -4.18 -22.73 9.14
C SER A 6 -4.29 -22.06 7.77
N VAL A 7 -4.01 -22.81 6.69
CA VAL A 7 -4.08 -22.31 5.30
C VAL A 7 -5.50 -21.85 4.97
N TYR A 8 -6.51 -22.63 5.35
CA TYR A 8 -7.92 -22.26 5.18
C TYR A 8 -8.27 -20.92 5.85
N ARG A 9 -7.86 -20.72 7.12
CA ARG A 9 -8.12 -19.46 7.84
C ARG A 9 -7.40 -18.28 7.18
N GLN A 10 -6.19 -18.50 6.67
CA GLN A 10 -5.44 -17.46 5.98
C GLN A 10 -6.10 -17.10 4.63
N LEU A 11 -6.54 -18.09 3.86
CA LEU A 11 -7.30 -17.87 2.62
C LEU A 11 -8.57 -17.06 2.87
N LEU A 12 -9.36 -17.44 3.88
CA LEU A 12 -10.56 -16.70 4.25
C LEU A 12 -10.27 -15.24 4.61
N ARG A 13 -9.17 -14.97 5.31
CA ARG A 13 -8.76 -13.60 5.66
C ARG A 13 -8.35 -12.81 4.42
N GLU A 14 -7.61 -13.41 3.51
CA GLU A 14 -7.18 -12.77 2.26
C GLU A 14 -8.36 -12.47 1.34
N VAL A 15 -9.26 -13.44 1.12
CA VAL A 15 -10.47 -13.26 0.31
C VAL A 15 -11.37 -12.16 0.89
N ASN A 16 -11.59 -12.17 2.21
CA ASN A 16 -12.37 -11.13 2.88
C ASN A 16 -11.76 -9.74 2.71
N ARG A 17 -10.43 -9.65 2.79
CA ARG A 17 -9.71 -8.38 2.66
C ARG A 17 -9.79 -7.81 1.24
N GLN A 18 -9.75 -8.67 0.21
CA GLN A 18 -9.67 -8.23 -1.19
C GLN A 18 -11.03 -8.03 -1.84
N TYR A 19 -11.98 -8.94 -1.60
CA TYR A 19 -13.23 -8.99 -2.36
C TYR A 19 -14.44 -8.60 -1.52
N THR A 20 -14.50 -9.06 -0.27
CA THR A 20 -15.72 -8.91 0.55
C THR A 20 -15.82 -7.53 1.21
N LYS A 21 -14.71 -6.97 1.73
CA LYS A 21 -14.74 -5.64 2.35
C LYS A 21 -15.02 -4.48 1.38
N VAL A 22 -14.68 -4.64 0.11
CA VAL A 22 -14.77 -3.56 -0.88
C VAL A 22 -16.07 -3.66 -1.69
N ALA A 23 -16.53 -4.87 -2.02
CA ALA A 23 -17.68 -5.09 -2.90
C ALA A 23 -18.90 -5.69 -2.18
N ASP A 24 -18.84 -5.88 -0.85
CA ASP A 24 -19.88 -6.53 -0.01
C ASP A 24 -20.41 -7.86 -0.58
N ASN A 25 -19.55 -8.60 -1.29
CA ASN A 25 -19.93 -9.82 -1.96
C ASN A 25 -19.39 -11.05 -1.22
N GLY A 26 -20.29 -11.78 -0.56
CA GLY A 26 -19.99 -13.01 0.19
C GLY A 26 -19.86 -14.28 -0.66
N LEU A 27 -20.02 -14.22 -1.99
CA LEU A 27 -20.00 -15.40 -2.88
C LEU A 27 -18.68 -16.19 -2.76
N TYR A 28 -17.53 -15.52 -2.89
CA TYR A 28 -16.22 -16.19 -2.83
C TYR A 28 -15.97 -16.90 -1.50
N VAL A 29 -16.45 -16.33 -0.40
CA VAL A 29 -16.34 -16.96 0.93
C VAL A 29 -17.23 -18.20 1.02
N LYS A 30 -18.43 -18.17 0.42
CA LYS A 30 -19.35 -19.32 0.36
C LYS A 30 -18.77 -20.44 -0.51
N GLU A 31 -18.20 -20.11 -1.66
CA GLU A 31 -17.55 -21.09 -2.55
C GLU A 31 -16.36 -21.75 -1.88
N LEU A 32 -15.46 -20.97 -1.26
CA LEU A 32 -14.32 -21.51 -0.54
C LEU A 32 -14.76 -22.46 0.59
N LYS A 33 -15.81 -22.09 1.34
CA LYS A 33 -16.42 -22.97 2.36
C LYS A 33 -16.98 -24.25 1.73
N SER A 34 -17.63 -24.15 0.57
CA SER A 34 -18.18 -25.30 -0.15
C SER A 34 -17.08 -26.28 -0.56
N ILE A 35 -15.99 -25.80 -1.17
CA ILE A 35 -14.85 -26.62 -1.61
C ILE A 35 -14.23 -27.36 -0.41
N TYR A 36 -13.99 -26.69 0.71
CA TYR A 36 -13.43 -27.34 1.90
C TYR A 36 -14.39 -28.35 2.54
N ARG A 37 -15.71 -28.14 2.44
CA ARG A 37 -16.72 -29.11 2.89
C ARG A 37 -16.78 -30.33 2.00
N GLN A 38 -16.72 -30.15 0.68
CA GLN A 38 -16.72 -31.25 -0.30
C GLN A 38 -15.51 -32.18 -0.12
N ASN A 39 -14.36 -31.61 0.26
CA ASN A 39 -13.11 -32.37 0.44
C ASN A 39 -12.88 -32.84 1.88
N LYS A 40 -13.89 -32.75 2.77
CA LYS A 40 -13.75 -33.09 4.20
C LYS A 40 -13.49 -34.58 4.44
N ASP A 41 -14.15 -35.44 3.68
CA ASP A 41 -14.18 -36.89 3.92
C ASP A 41 -13.10 -37.66 3.14
N ILE A 42 -12.18 -36.96 2.48
CA ILE A 42 -11.05 -37.56 1.78
C ILE A 42 -10.07 -38.15 2.81
N LYS A 43 -9.76 -39.44 2.67
CA LYS A 43 -8.85 -40.17 3.57
C LYS A 43 -7.49 -40.48 2.95
N ASP A 44 -7.34 -40.30 1.65
CA ASP A 44 -6.10 -40.56 0.93
C ASP A 44 -5.04 -39.49 1.25
N PRO A 45 -3.90 -39.85 1.87
CA PRO A 45 -2.87 -38.89 2.28
C PRO A 45 -2.22 -38.15 1.09
N VAL A 46 -2.08 -38.80 -0.06
CA VAL A 46 -1.46 -38.19 -1.25
C VAL A 46 -2.35 -37.06 -1.77
N ARG A 47 -3.65 -37.34 -1.85
CA ARG A 47 -4.65 -36.36 -2.30
C ARG A 47 -4.79 -35.20 -1.33
N ILE A 48 -4.72 -35.45 -0.02
CA ILE A 48 -4.72 -34.39 1.00
C ILE A 48 -3.50 -33.48 0.84
N ALA A 49 -2.31 -34.06 0.60
CA ALA A 49 -1.10 -33.27 0.39
C ALA A 49 -1.20 -32.38 -0.86
N ALA A 50 -1.70 -32.92 -1.98
CA ALA A 50 -1.92 -32.17 -3.21
C ALA A 50 -2.89 -30.99 -2.99
N LEU A 51 -4.03 -31.23 -2.34
CA LEU A 51 -5.01 -30.18 -2.05
C LEU A 51 -4.46 -29.08 -1.13
N ASN A 52 -3.62 -29.43 -0.15
CA ASN A 52 -2.96 -28.45 0.70
C ASN A 52 -1.96 -27.61 -0.10
N GLN A 53 -1.20 -28.24 -1.00
CA GLN A 53 -0.27 -27.53 -1.87
C GLN A 53 -1.00 -26.54 -2.80
N ASP A 54 -2.12 -26.96 -3.38
CA ASP A 54 -2.96 -26.10 -4.22
C ASP A 54 -3.50 -24.91 -3.41
N ALA A 55 -3.97 -25.15 -2.18
CA ALA A 55 -4.43 -24.09 -1.29
C ALA A 55 -3.32 -23.10 -0.92
N GLU A 56 -2.09 -23.57 -0.72
CA GLU A 56 -0.93 -22.71 -0.49
C GLU A 56 -0.56 -21.89 -1.73
N ASN A 57 -0.56 -22.50 -2.91
CA ASN A 57 -0.30 -21.82 -4.18
C ASN A 57 -1.30 -20.68 -4.42
N ILE A 58 -2.60 -20.95 -4.19
CA ILE A 58 -3.65 -19.93 -4.30
C ILE A 58 -3.44 -18.81 -3.28
N LEU A 59 -3.06 -19.15 -2.05
CA LEU A 59 -2.79 -18.16 -1.01
C LEU A 59 -1.61 -17.26 -1.38
N VAL A 60 -0.54 -17.82 -1.94
CA VAL A 60 0.62 -17.06 -2.44
C VAL A 60 0.18 -16.13 -3.57
N PHE A 61 -0.60 -16.63 -4.53
CA PHE A 61 -1.13 -15.84 -5.63
C PHE A 61 -1.99 -14.66 -5.16
N LEU A 62 -2.91 -14.88 -4.22
CA LEU A 62 -3.76 -13.80 -3.69
C LEU A 62 -2.92 -12.73 -2.99
N ARG A 63 -1.90 -13.13 -2.21
CA ARG A 63 -1.01 -12.18 -1.54
C ARG A 63 -0.19 -11.36 -2.54
N SER A 64 0.40 -12.02 -3.54
CA SER A 64 1.22 -11.35 -4.55
C SER A 64 0.38 -10.41 -5.41
N SER A 65 -0.84 -10.79 -5.77
CA SER A 65 -1.79 -9.93 -6.49
C SER A 65 -2.12 -8.64 -5.72
N ARG A 66 -2.40 -8.75 -4.41
CA ARG A 66 -2.63 -7.59 -3.55
C ARG A 66 -1.40 -6.69 -3.48
N GLN A 67 -0.24 -7.26 -3.19
CA GLN A 67 1.03 -6.50 -3.10
C GLN A 67 1.36 -5.82 -4.42
N HIS A 68 1.17 -6.50 -5.55
CA HIS A 68 1.36 -5.93 -6.88
C HIS A 68 0.41 -4.75 -7.12
N LYS A 69 -0.87 -4.85 -6.73
CA LYS A 69 -1.82 -3.73 -6.81
C LYS A 69 -1.37 -2.53 -5.96
N GLU A 70 -0.89 -2.77 -4.74
CA GLU A 70 -0.37 -1.73 -3.85
C GLU A 70 0.88 -1.06 -4.42
N LEU A 71 1.83 -1.84 -4.93
CA LEU A 71 3.05 -1.32 -5.56
C LEU A 71 2.73 -0.51 -6.80
N ARG A 72 1.83 -1.00 -7.65
CA ARG A 72 1.37 -0.28 -8.84
C ARG A 72 0.70 1.04 -8.46
N ALA A 73 -0.11 1.08 -7.40
CA ALA A 73 -0.71 2.32 -6.93
C ALA A 73 0.33 3.34 -6.47
N ARG A 74 1.42 2.90 -5.82
CA ARG A 74 2.49 3.80 -5.32
C ARG A 74 3.47 4.24 -6.39
N TYR A 75 3.85 3.33 -7.29
CA TYR A 75 4.99 3.50 -8.18
C TYR A 75 4.65 3.48 -9.66
N SER A 76 3.36 3.45 -10.04
CA SER A 76 3.01 3.56 -11.45
C SER A 76 3.58 4.85 -12.03
N ALA A 77 4.22 4.73 -13.20
CA ALA A 77 4.81 5.84 -13.92
C ALA A 77 3.79 6.98 -14.13
N LEU A 78 2.50 6.65 -14.32
CA LEU A 78 1.42 7.63 -14.39
C LEU A 78 1.32 8.53 -13.15
N VAL A 79 1.40 7.98 -11.93
CA VAL A 79 1.33 8.76 -10.69
C VAL A 79 2.58 9.62 -10.50
N LEU A 80 3.76 9.09 -10.84
CA LEU A 80 5.02 9.83 -10.76
C LEU A 80 5.08 10.97 -11.79
N GLU A 81 4.65 10.71 -13.03
CA GLU A 81 4.56 11.72 -14.08
C GLU A 81 3.49 12.77 -13.75
N GLN A 82 2.37 12.39 -13.12
CA GLN A 82 1.37 13.36 -12.65
C GLN A 82 1.97 14.31 -11.60
N LYS A 83 2.71 13.79 -10.62
CA LYS A 83 3.39 14.63 -9.60
C LYS A 83 4.36 15.61 -10.23
N LYS A 84 5.18 15.15 -11.19
CA LYS A 84 6.11 16.01 -11.94
C LYS A 84 5.38 17.08 -12.76
N LYS A 85 4.26 16.74 -13.41
CA LYS A 85 3.44 17.71 -14.16
C LYS A 85 2.88 18.81 -13.25
N ILE A 86 2.42 18.44 -12.06
CA ILE A 86 1.92 19.40 -11.06
C ILE A 86 3.08 20.30 -10.58
N GLU A 87 4.26 19.73 -10.32
CA GLU A 87 5.45 20.49 -9.92
C GLU A 87 5.90 21.49 -10.99
N LEU A 88 5.94 21.06 -12.25
CA LEU A 88 6.27 21.94 -13.38
C LEU A 88 5.24 23.06 -13.54
N SER A 89 3.96 22.75 -13.34
CA SER A 89 2.88 23.74 -13.40
C SER A 89 2.95 24.75 -12.25
N ALA A 90 3.27 24.31 -11.03
CA ALA A 90 3.48 25.18 -9.88
C ALA A 90 4.67 26.12 -10.10
N LYS A 91 5.80 25.59 -10.59
CA LYS A 91 6.99 26.39 -10.92
C LYS A 91 6.72 27.45 -11.98
N ARG A 92 5.85 27.17 -12.97
CA ARG A 92 5.44 28.16 -13.98
C ARG A 92 4.76 29.39 -13.40
N VAL A 93 4.05 29.24 -12.28
CA VAL A 93 3.40 30.36 -11.57
C VAL A 93 4.24 30.88 -10.39
N GLY A 94 5.52 30.48 -10.31
CA GLY A 94 6.41 30.88 -9.22
C GLY A 94 6.06 30.27 -7.85
N LEU A 95 5.16 29.28 -7.81
CA LEU A 95 4.74 28.62 -6.58
C LEU A 95 5.49 27.30 -6.39
N GLN A 96 5.68 26.92 -5.13
CA GLN A 96 6.23 25.62 -4.76
C GLN A 96 5.13 24.74 -4.18
N LEU A 97 5.20 23.44 -4.45
CA LEU A 97 4.29 22.47 -3.86
C LEU A 97 4.49 22.44 -2.33
N PRO A 98 3.42 22.44 -1.53
CA PRO A 98 3.53 22.32 -0.09
C PRO A 98 4.20 20.99 0.28
N LYS A 99 5.11 21.04 1.26
CA LYS A 99 5.81 19.85 1.78
C LYS A 99 4.79 18.93 2.47
N GLN A 100 4.84 17.64 2.14
CA GLN A 100 4.00 16.65 2.83
C GLN A 100 4.48 16.51 4.28
N PHE A 101 3.55 16.55 5.23
CA PHE A 101 3.84 16.39 6.64
C PHE A 101 4.34 14.96 6.92
N ASP A 102 5.53 14.85 7.52
CA ASP A 102 6.09 13.58 7.99
C ASP A 102 5.84 13.43 9.50
N PRO A 103 5.01 12.46 9.94
CA PRO A 103 4.72 12.25 11.36
C PRO A 103 5.93 11.76 12.17
N ALA A 104 6.98 11.22 11.53
CA ALA A 104 8.19 10.76 12.22
C ALA A 104 9.17 11.89 12.54
N ALA A 105 9.08 13.01 11.82
CA ALA A 105 9.91 14.19 12.01
C ALA A 105 9.03 15.45 11.89
N PRO A 106 8.21 15.77 12.92
CA PRO A 106 7.33 16.93 12.87
C PRO A 106 8.17 18.20 12.79
N GLN A 107 8.26 18.78 11.59
CA GLN A 107 8.82 20.12 11.43
C GLN A 107 7.78 21.12 11.96
N PRO A 108 8.17 22.07 12.82
CA PRO A 108 7.26 23.12 13.24
C PRO A 108 6.77 23.87 12.01
N LEU A 109 5.48 24.20 11.97
CA LEU A 109 4.88 25.06 10.96
C LEU A 109 5.48 26.46 11.10
N THR A 110 6.69 26.67 10.58
CA THR A 110 7.25 28.00 10.46
C THR A 110 6.35 28.74 9.48
N ARG A 111 5.50 29.63 10.01
CA ARG A 111 4.78 30.64 9.25
C ARG A 111 5.81 31.33 8.35
N ASN A 112 5.76 31.04 7.05
CA ASN A 112 6.71 31.50 6.04
C ASN A 112 7.14 32.96 6.31
N GLY A 113 8.42 33.16 6.64
CA GLY A 113 9.00 34.49 6.88
C GLY A 113 10.24 34.49 7.78
N ALA A 114 10.22 33.75 8.89
CA ALA A 114 11.24 33.95 9.94
C ALA A 114 12.66 33.47 9.58
N THR A 115 12.81 32.44 8.75
CA THR A 115 14.14 31.89 8.40
C THR A 115 14.83 32.66 7.28
N ASP A 116 14.07 33.33 6.42
CA ASP A 116 14.62 34.13 5.33
C ASP A 116 15.05 35.52 5.82
N GLU A 117 14.38 36.07 6.84
CA GLU A 117 14.77 37.35 7.46
C GLU A 117 16.17 37.32 8.08
N ALA A 118 16.54 36.23 8.75
CA ALA A 118 17.88 36.08 9.33
C ALA A 118 18.97 36.00 8.24
N ALA A 119 18.70 35.29 7.14
CA ALA A 119 19.63 35.17 6.02
C ALA A 119 19.74 36.46 5.19
N ILE A 120 18.67 37.26 5.12
CA ILE A 120 18.66 38.58 4.49
C ILE A 120 19.38 39.61 5.37
N ALA A 121 19.15 39.59 6.69
CA ALA A 121 19.82 40.47 7.63
C ALA A 121 21.35 40.32 7.60
N ASP A 122 21.85 39.08 7.51
CA ASP A 122 23.28 38.78 7.47
C ASP A 122 23.96 39.23 6.15
N ARG A 123 23.20 39.26 5.04
CA ARG A 123 23.67 39.81 3.76
C ARG A 123 23.68 41.35 3.75
N VAL A 124 22.77 41.98 4.48
CA VAL A 124 22.69 43.44 4.57
C VAL A 124 23.83 43.97 5.46
N THR A 125 24.07 43.37 6.61
CA THR A 125 25.15 43.76 7.53
C THR A 125 26.53 43.65 6.87
N SER A 126 26.78 42.56 6.15
CA SER A 126 28.05 42.35 5.43
C SER A 126 28.27 43.31 4.25
N ALA A 127 27.22 43.93 3.70
CA ALA A 127 27.33 44.92 2.63
C ALA A 127 27.68 46.33 3.13
N PHE A 128 27.42 46.64 4.41
CA PHE A 128 27.68 47.96 5.01
C PHE A 128 28.97 48.01 5.85
N THR A 129 29.64 46.87 6.07
CA THR A 129 30.98 46.80 6.65
C THR A 129 32.03 46.68 5.54
N LYS A 130 32.35 47.81 4.89
CA LYS A 130 33.60 48.00 4.14
C LYS A 130 34.02 49.46 4.18
#